data_AF-A0A1F5RG62-F1
#
_entry.id   AF-A0A1F5RG62-F1
#
_cell.length_a   1.000
_cell.length_b   1.000
_cell.length_c   1.000
_cell.angle_alpha   90.00
_cell.angle_beta   90.00
_cell.angle_gamma   90.00
#
_symmetry.space_group_name_H-M   'P 1'
#
loop_
_entity.id
_entity.type
_entity.pdbx_description
1 polymer ?
#
loop_
_entity_poly.entity_id
_entity_poly.type
_entity_poly.pdbx_seq_one_letter_code
_entity_poly.pdbx_strand_id
1 'polypeptide(L)'
;MEWLRRQLSKELWSPYAAGALLGVVGILTVALSNSLLGASGGFENLAGLVGKAIAPTAFNNVYFNFVMPPGITWQVILLVGVFFGGMIGALSAGKLHWSWIPDVQWAKVFGERRWVRWGLAFSGAIVLEYGAGIAGGCTSGLAISGGMLLAPAAFLFIAGMFMSGIATALIIYRARY
;
A
#
# COMPACT_ATOMS: atom_id res chain seq x y z
N MET A 1 -5.74 25.19 20.91
CA MET A 1 -6.11 23.80 20.54
C MET A 1 -7.04 23.71 19.32
N GLU A 2 -7.91 24.70 19.07
CA GLU A 2 -8.83 24.67 17.91
C GLU A 2 -8.15 24.67 16.55
N TRP A 3 -7.05 25.41 16.39
CA TRP A 3 -6.29 25.44 15.13
C TRP A 3 -5.79 24.04 14.72
N LEU A 4 -5.31 23.25 15.68
CA LEU A 4 -4.77 21.92 15.44
C LEU A 4 -5.88 20.93 15.06
N ARG A 5 -7.04 21.01 15.74
CA ARG A 5 -8.26 20.26 15.36
C ARG A 5 -8.75 20.64 13.96
N ARG A 6 -8.66 21.92 13.60
CA ARG A 6 -9.08 22.43 12.29
C ARG A 6 -8.12 22.02 11.16
N GLN A 7 -6.85 21.75 11.45
CA GLN A 7 -5.93 21.15 10.47
C GLN A 7 -6.15 19.63 10.35
N LEU A 8 -6.34 18.93 11.47
CA LEU A 8 -6.59 17.49 11.50
C LEU A 8 -7.91 17.07 10.84
N SER A 9 -8.89 17.97 10.79
CA SER A 9 -10.19 17.73 10.15
C SER A 9 -10.23 18.07 8.67
N LYS A 10 -9.14 18.59 8.09
CA LYS A 10 -9.09 18.84 6.65
C LYS A 10 -8.94 17.54 5.88
N GLU A 11 -9.74 17.42 4.82
CA GLU A 11 -9.68 16.32 3.85
C GLU A 11 -8.35 16.29 3.10
N LEU A 12 -7.79 17.47 2.79
CA LEU A 12 -6.52 17.61 2.07
C LEU A 12 -5.56 18.46 2.91
N TRP A 13 -4.43 17.84 3.27
CA TRP A 13 -3.33 18.53 3.92
C TRP A 13 -2.41 19.16 2.88
N SER A 14 -1.62 20.15 3.27
CA SER A 14 -0.61 20.68 2.35
C SER A 14 0.41 19.58 2.01
N PRO A 15 0.78 19.40 0.72
CA PRO A 15 1.71 18.35 0.30
C PRO A 15 3.05 18.41 1.06
N TYR A 16 3.50 19.63 1.36
CA TYR A 16 4.73 19.87 2.12
C TYR A 16 4.64 19.39 3.58
N ALA A 17 3.51 19.63 4.26
CA ALA A 17 3.34 19.18 5.64
C ALA A 17 3.18 17.66 5.73
N ALA A 18 2.38 17.08 4.83
CA ALA A 18 2.21 15.62 4.75
C ALA A 18 3.54 14.92 4.40
N GLY A 19 4.29 15.47 3.43
CA GLY A 19 5.61 14.96 3.05
C GLY A 19 6.64 15.06 4.17
N ALA A 20 6.69 16.17 4.91
CA ALA A 20 7.58 16.33 6.05
C ALA A 20 7.28 15.32 7.16
N LEU A 21 6.00 15.13 7.50
CA LEU A 21 5.58 14.13 8.50
C LEU A 21 5.90 12.70 8.05
N LEU A 22 5.68 12.40 6.77
CA LEU A 22 6.04 11.09 6.20
C LEU A 22 7.55 10.85 6.26
N GLY A 23 8.37 11.88 6.00
CA GLY A 23 9.82 11.82 6.15
C GLY A 23 10.24 11.53 7.60
N VAL A 24 9.62 12.20 8.57
CA VAL A 24 9.84 11.93 10.01
C VAL A 24 9.49 10.48 10.34
N VAL A 25 8.35 9.97 9.86
CA VAL A 25 7.96 8.56 10.05
C VAL A 25 8.97 7.61 9.40
N GLY A 26 9.48 7.94 8.22
CA GLY A 26 10.54 7.19 7.54
C GLY A 26 11.83 7.11 8.38
N ILE A 27 12.28 8.24 8.90
CA ILE A 27 13.47 8.32 9.77
C ILE A 27 13.26 7.51 11.06
N LEU A 28 12.11 7.70 11.73
CA LEU A 28 11.77 6.96 12.94
C LEU A 28 11.70 5.45 12.70
N THR A 29 11.16 5.04 11.55
CA THR A 29 11.10 3.63 11.17
C THR A 29 12.51 3.04 11.09
N VAL A 30 13.42 3.71 10.39
CA VAL A 30 14.82 3.26 10.30
C VAL A 30 15.50 3.29 11.66
N ALA A 31 15.31 4.35 12.45
CA ALA A 31 15.93 4.49 13.76
C ALA A 31 15.47 3.43 14.77
N LEU A 32 14.20 3.02 14.73
CA LEU A 32 13.64 2.05 15.68
C LEU A 32 13.80 0.60 15.25
N SER A 33 13.76 0.32 13.95
CA SER A 33 13.66 -1.05 13.42
C SER A 33 14.80 -1.47 12.50
N ASN A 34 15.71 -0.54 12.19
CA ASN A 34 16.79 -0.72 11.21
C ASN A 34 16.28 -1.25 9.85
N SER A 35 15.01 -0.98 9.53
CA SER A 35 14.30 -1.47 8.35
C SER A 35 13.68 -0.30 7.60
N LEU A 36 13.55 -0.44 6.29
CA LEU A 36 12.87 0.54 5.44
C LEU A 36 11.35 0.37 5.49
N LEU A 37 10.59 1.36 5.01
CA LEU A 37 9.13 1.30 4.96
C LEU A 37 8.70 0.24 3.94
N GLY A 38 8.07 -0.85 4.39
CA GLY A 38 7.61 -1.92 3.51
C GLY A 38 6.21 -2.39 3.90
N ALA A 39 5.30 -2.39 2.93
CA ALA A 39 3.95 -2.95 3.12
C ALA A 39 3.84 -4.40 2.62
N SER A 40 4.32 -4.70 1.40
CA SER A 40 4.19 -6.03 0.78
C SER A 40 4.87 -7.13 1.61
N GLY A 41 6.09 -6.90 2.08
CA GLY A 41 6.77 -7.86 2.97
C GLY A 41 6.01 -8.15 4.27
N GLY A 42 5.24 -7.17 4.79
CA GLY A 42 4.35 -7.41 5.93
C GLY A 42 3.19 -8.35 5.60
N PHE A 43 2.58 -8.20 4.41
CA PHE A 43 1.56 -9.13 3.91
C PHE A 43 2.14 -10.52 3.66
N GLU A 44 3.31 -10.61 3.01
CA GLU A 44 3.99 -11.87 2.71
C GLU A 44 4.37 -12.63 3.99
N ASN A 45 4.88 -11.94 5.02
CA ASN A 45 5.23 -12.57 6.31
C ASN A 45 4.00 -13.08 7.07
N LEU A 46 2.90 -12.32 7.05
CA LEU A 46 1.61 -12.76 7.62
C LEU A 46 1.03 -13.94 6.85
N ALA A 47 1.04 -13.86 5.52
CA ALA A 47 0.56 -14.93 4.64
C ALA A 47 1.40 -16.20 4.81
N GLY A 48 2.72 -16.07 4.97
CA GLY A 48 3.61 -17.18 5.29
C GLY A 48 3.31 -17.81 6.65
N LEU A 49 2.99 -17.01 7.67
CA LEU A 49 2.64 -17.51 9.01
C LEU A 49 1.35 -18.33 8.97
N VAL A 50 0.30 -17.79 8.35
CA VAL A 50 -0.99 -18.48 8.19
C VAL A 50 -0.84 -19.69 7.25
N GLY A 51 -0.11 -19.52 6.15
CA GLY A 51 0.13 -20.56 5.15
C GLY A 51 0.90 -21.75 5.71
N LYS A 52 1.92 -21.52 6.54
CA LYS A 52 2.67 -22.60 7.22
C LYS A 52 1.81 -23.34 8.25
N ALA A 53 0.85 -22.67 8.88
CA ALA A 53 -0.08 -23.29 9.82
C ALA A 53 -1.13 -24.18 9.12
N ILE A 54 -1.60 -23.79 7.94
CA ILE A 54 -2.65 -24.51 7.19
C ILE A 54 -2.06 -25.58 6.27
N ALA A 55 -0.99 -25.26 5.54
CA ALA A 55 -0.40 -26.10 4.49
C ALA A 55 1.13 -26.06 4.56
N PRO A 56 1.75 -26.66 5.59
CA PRO A 56 3.19 -26.58 5.84
C PRO A 56 4.05 -27.10 4.68
N THR A 57 3.58 -28.09 3.91
CA THR A 57 4.31 -28.65 2.76
C THR A 57 4.38 -27.70 1.56
N ALA A 58 3.34 -26.88 1.34
CA ALA A 58 3.31 -25.91 0.23
C ALA A 58 4.11 -24.63 0.56
N PHE A 59 4.16 -24.26 1.84
CA PHE A 59 4.85 -23.07 2.33
C PHE A 59 6.29 -23.33 2.79
N ASN A 60 6.76 -24.57 2.77
CA ASN A 60 8.17 -24.92 3.01
C ASN A 60 9.01 -24.78 1.72
N ASN A 61 9.04 -23.58 1.15
CA ASN A 61 9.77 -23.29 -0.08
C ASN A 61 10.90 -22.28 0.17
N VAL A 62 11.82 -22.13 -0.78
CA VAL A 62 12.98 -21.23 -0.66
C VAL A 62 12.55 -19.79 -0.37
N TYR A 63 11.42 -19.36 -0.95
CA TYR A 63 10.91 -18.01 -0.77
C TYR A 63 10.50 -17.72 0.67
N PHE A 64 9.62 -18.53 1.28
CA PHE A 64 9.20 -18.32 2.67
C PHE A 64 10.25 -18.75 3.70
N ASN A 65 11.27 -19.54 3.32
CA ASN A 65 12.34 -19.90 4.25
C ASN A 65 13.50 -18.89 4.27
N PHE A 66 13.81 -18.24 3.14
CA PHE A 66 15.02 -17.40 3.03
C PHE A 66 14.75 -15.97 2.56
N VAL A 67 13.66 -15.72 1.82
CA VAL A 67 13.34 -14.39 1.27
C VAL A 67 12.39 -13.63 2.19
N MET A 68 11.26 -14.26 2.57
CA MET A 68 10.24 -13.68 3.45
C MET A 68 9.88 -14.67 4.58
N PRO A 69 10.68 -14.70 5.67
CA PRO A 69 10.46 -15.63 6.76
C PRO A 69 9.12 -15.35 7.46
N PRO A 70 8.27 -16.39 7.66
CA PRO A 70 6.97 -16.22 8.29
C PRO A 70 7.13 -15.73 9.73
N GLY A 71 6.44 -14.64 10.08
CA GLY A 71 6.57 -14.04 11.40
C GLY A 71 5.87 -12.69 11.52
N ILE A 72 5.73 -12.22 12.75
CA ILE A 72 5.32 -10.84 13.02
C ILE A 72 6.57 -9.97 12.97
N THR A 73 6.87 -9.43 11.80
CA THR A 73 8.00 -8.51 11.62
C THR A 73 7.58 -7.06 11.86
N TRP A 74 8.54 -6.15 11.88
CA TRP A 74 8.25 -4.72 12.01
C TRP A 74 7.31 -4.21 10.90
N GLN A 75 7.44 -4.74 9.68
CA GLN A 75 6.54 -4.43 8.55
C GLN A 75 5.08 -4.81 8.85
N VAL A 76 4.85 -5.89 9.61
CA VAL A 76 3.51 -6.29 10.06
C VAL A 76 2.95 -5.28 11.05
N ILE A 77 3.77 -4.80 11.99
CA ILE A 77 3.38 -3.75 12.95
C ILE A 77 3.07 -2.44 12.21
N LEU A 78 3.89 -2.06 11.23
CA LEU A 78 3.66 -0.91 10.37
C LEU A 78 2.34 -1.05 9.59
N LEU A 79 2.05 -2.25 9.06
CA LEU A 79 0.81 -2.52 8.34
C LEU A 79 -0.41 -2.27 9.23
N VAL A 80 -0.39 -2.78 10.46
CA VAL A 80 -1.43 -2.55 11.47
C VAL A 80 -1.53 -1.06 11.81
N GLY A 81 -0.39 -0.38 11.98
CA GLY A 81 -0.33 1.06 12.23
C GLY A 81 -0.92 1.88 11.08
N VAL A 82 -0.67 1.53 9.82
CA VAL A 82 -1.25 2.19 8.64
C VAL A 82 -2.76 1.97 8.58
N PHE A 83 -3.23 0.76 8.89
CA PHE A 83 -4.66 0.45 8.93
C PHE A 83 -5.40 1.31 9.96
N PHE A 84 -4.94 1.32 11.22
CA PHE A 84 -5.56 2.12 12.28
C PHE A 84 -5.32 3.61 12.09
N GLY A 85 -4.15 4.02 11.62
CA GLY A 85 -3.81 5.42 11.32
C GLY A 85 -4.70 6.00 10.22
N GLY A 86 -4.93 5.25 9.14
CA GLY A 86 -5.86 5.63 8.08
C GLY A 86 -7.29 5.73 8.57
N MET A 87 -7.73 4.80 9.42
CA MET A 87 -9.07 4.83 10.02
C MET A 87 -9.26 6.05 10.94
N ILE A 88 -8.27 6.36 11.79
CA ILE A 88 -8.29 7.55 12.66
C ILE A 88 -8.30 8.83 11.80
N GLY A 89 -7.53 8.87 10.72
CA GLY A 89 -7.53 10.00 9.78
C GLY A 89 -8.88 10.20 9.09
N ALA A 90 -9.53 9.11 8.67
CA ALA A 90 -10.87 9.17 8.09
C ALA A 90 -11.93 9.62 9.12
N LEU A 91 -11.81 9.16 10.37
CA LEU A 91 -12.66 9.59 11.48
C LEU A 91 -12.45 11.07 11.82
N SER A 92 -11.21 11.55 11.88
CA SER A 92 -10.92 12.95 12.21
C SER A 92 -11.40 13.92 11.12
N ALA A 93 -11.40 13.49 9.86
CA ALA A 93 -11.97 14.23 8.74
C ALA A 93 -13.50 14.10 8.62
N GLY A 94 -14.16 13.25 9.43
CA GLY A 94 -15.60 13.01 9.35
C GLY A 94 -16.04 12.29 8.07
N LYS A 95 -15.12 11.57 7.41
CA LYS A 95 -15.32 10.90 6.11
C LYS A 95 -15.30 9.38 6.22
N LEU A 96 -15.30 8.82 7.43
CA LEU A 96 -15.40 7.37 7.60
C LEU A 96 -16.79 6.92 7.11
N HIS A 97 -16.80 6.27 5.95
CA HIS A 97 -18.00 5.72 5.35
C HIS A 97 -17.73 4.30 4.88
N TRP A 98 -18.69 3.40 5.12
CA TRP A 98 -18.63 2.05 4.59
C TRP A 98 -19.29 2.03 3.21
N SER A 99 -18.49 1.87 2.15
CA SER A 99 -19.00 1.75 0.79
C SER A 99 -18.48 0.52 0.08
N TRP A 100 -19.39 -0.21 -0.55
CA TRP A 100 -19.07 -1.35 -1.42
C TRP A 100 -18.65 -0.89 -2.83
N ILE A 101 -19.04 0.33 -3.23
CA ILE A 101 -18.71 0.98 -4.51
C ILE A 101 -18.45 2.46 -4.20
N PRO A 102 -17.19 2.85 -3.92
CA PRO A 102 -16.89 4.18 -3.38
C PRO A 102 -17.09 5.31 -4.40
N ASP A 103 -16.97 5.03 -5.71
CA ASP A 103 -16.88 6.09 -6.73
C ASP A 103 -18.07 6.17 -7.68
N VAL A 104 -18.63 7.37 -7.80
CA VAL A 104 -19.64 7.73 -8.81
C VAL A 104 -19.11 7.47 -10.23
N GLN A 105 -17.80 7.66 -10.43
CA GLN A 105 -17.12 7.40 -11.70
C GLN A 105 -17.06 5.91 -12.01
N TRP A 106 -16.84 5.07 -11.00
CA TRP A 106 -16.91 3.62 -11.18
C TRP A 106 -18.31 3.17 -11.61
N ALA A 107 -19.34 3.66 -10.92
CA ALA A 107 -20.74 3.34 -11.25
C ALA A 107 -21.11 3.79 -12.68
N LYS A 108 -20.60 4.92 -13.15
CA LYS A 108 -20.82 5.40 -14.54
C LYS A 108 -20.16 4.51 -15.59
N VAL A 109 -19.00 3.94 -15.32
CA VAL A 109 -18.21 3.18 -16.31
C VAL A 109 -18.53 1.69 -16.28
N PHE A 110 -18.62 1.10 -15.09
CA PHE A 110 -18.77 -0.34 -14.87
C PHE A 110 -20.13 -0.75 -14.28
N GLY A 111 -20.98 0.22 -13.93
CA GLY A 111 -22.24 -0.02 -13.24
C GLY A 111 -22.07 -0.35 -11.75
N GLU A 112 -23.19 -0.61 -11.08
CA GLU A 112 -23.22 -0.93 -9.63
C GLU A 112 -22.97 -2.43 -9.32
N ARG A 113 -22.36 -3.16 -10.27
CA ARG A 113 -22.12 -4.60 -10.11
C ARG A 113 -20.95 -4.85 -9.17
N ARG A 114 -21.27 -5.13 -7.90
CA ARG A 114 -20.29 -5.43 -6.83
C ARG A 114 -19.28 -6.50 -7.28
N TRP A 115 -19.74 -7.63 -7.80
CA TRP A 115 -18.87 -8.74 -8.20
C TRP A 115 -17.78 -8.36 -9.21
N VAL A 116 -18.06 -7.43 -10.13
CA VAL A 116 -17.09 -6.94 -11.11
C VAL A 116 -15.97 -6.15 -10.42
N ARG A 117 -16.34 -5.31 -9.44
CA ARG A 117 -15.37 -4.56 -8.64
C ARG A 117 -14.48 -5.47 -7.80
N TRP A 118 -15.08 -6.43 -7.10
CA TRP A 118 -14.35 -7.41 -6.30
C TRP A 118 -13.42 -8.27 -7.15
N GLY A 119 -13.90 -8.74 -8.31
CA GLY A 119 -13.08 -9.49 -9.28
C GLY A 119 -11.87 -8.69 -9.76
N LEU A 120 -12.08 -7.44 -10.19
CA LEU A 120 -11.00 -6.56 -10.66
C LEU A 120 -10.03 -6.16 -9.54
N ALA A 121 -10.53 -5.88 -8.34
CA ALA A 121 -9.68 -5.55 -7.19
C ALA A 121 -8.83 -6.75 -6.77
N PHE A 122 -9.41 -7.96 -6.75
CA PHE A 122 -8.69 -9.18 -6.41
C PHE A 122 -7.65 -9.55 -7.48
N SER A 123 -8.02 -9.53 -8.76
CA SER A 123 -7.07 -9.78 -9.84
C SER A 123 -5.94 -8.74 -9.87
N GLY A 124 -6.27 -7.47 -9.63
CA GLY A 124 -5.29 -6.39 -9.53
C GLY A 124 -4.33 -6.58 -8.35
N ALA A 125 -4.84 -7.01 -7.19
CA ALA A 125 -4.02 -7.32 -6.02
C ALA A 125 -3.05 -8.47 -6.28
N ILE A 126 -3.47 -9.54 -6.97
CA ILE A 126 -2.60 -10.66 -7.35
C ILE A 126 -1.45 -10.16 -8.24
N VAL A 127 -1.78 -9.38 -9.28
CA VAL A 127 -0.77 -8.85 -10.21
C VAL A 127 0.20 -7.91 -9.49
N LEU A 128 -0.31 -7.07 -8.60
CA LEU A 128 0.49 -6.14 -7.81
C LEU A 128 1.45 -6.89 -6.89
N GLU A 129 0.97 -7.89 -6.14
CA GLU A 129 1.81 -8.63 -5.20
C GLU A 129 2.86 -9.48 -5.93
N TYR A 130 2.47 -10.13 -7.03
CA TYR A 130 3.41 -10.86 -7.88
C TYR A 130 4.49 -9.93 -8.45
N GLY A 131 4.10 -8.75 -8.93
CA GLY A 131 5.02 -7.72 -9.40
C GLY A 131 5.93 -7.18 -8.30
N ALA A 132 5.40 -6.98 -7.08
CA ALA A 132 6.17 -6.54 -5.93
C ALA A 132 7.21 -7.59 -5.51
N GLY A 133 6.85 -8.87 -5.54
CA GLY A 133 7.77 -9.98 -5.30
C GLY A 133 8.92 -10.04 -6.31
N ILE A 134 8.63 -9.85 -7.61
CA ILE A 134 9.67 -9.80 -8.66
C ILE A 134 10.56 -8.55 -8.51
N ALA A 135 9.96 -7.40 -8.24
CA ALA A 135 10.69 -6.14 -8.08
C ALA A 135 11.49 -6.07 -6.77
N GLY A 136 11.23 -6.96 -5.82
CA GLY A 136 11.83 -6.95 -4.47
C GLY A 136 11.26 -5.85 -3.57
N GLY A 137 10.05 -5.34 -3.87
CA GLY A 137 9.38 -4.34 -3.05
C GLY A 137 8.18 -3.67 -3.71
N CYS A 138 7.44 -2.90 -2.92
CA CYS A 138 6.28 -2.12 -3.35
C CYS A 138 6.57 -0.62 -3.35
N THR A 139 5.54 0.21 -3.60
CA THR A 139 5.63 1.68 -3.59
C THR A 139 6.29 2.25 -2.34
N SER A 140 5.93 1.76 -1.15
CA SER A 140 6.53 2.28 0.09
C SER A 140 8.03 1.97 0.19
N GLY A 141 8.46 0.80 -0.27
CA GLY A 141 9.85 0.36 -0.18
C GLY A 141 10.72 0.94 -1.29
N LEU A 142 10.33 0.74 -2.54
CA LEU A 142 11.14 1.13 -3.69
C LEU A 142 11.01 2.61 -4.03
N ALA A 143 9.80 3.18 -3.97
CA ALA A 143 9.60 4.59 -4.32
C ALA A 143 9.88 5.53 -3.14
N ILE A 144 9.23 5.31 -1.99
CA ILE A 144 9.36 6.22 -0.84
C ILE A 144 10.71 6.02 -0.16
N SER A 145 11.01 4.82 0.33
CA SER A 145 12.28 4.55 1.00
C SER A 145 13.48 4.61 0.06
N GLY A 146 13.38 4.04 -1.15
CA GLY A 146 14.43 4.19 -2.16
C GLY A 146 14.65 5.64 -2.60
N GLY A 147 13.58 6.44 -2.69
CA GLY A 147 13.65 7.87 -2.99
C GLY A 147 14.35 8.68 -1.90
N MET A 148 14.11 8.37 -0.61
CA MET A 148 14.83 8.98 0.50
C MET A 148 16.35 8.71 0.44
N LEU A 149 16.73 7.52 -0.03
CA LEU A 149 18.13 7.12 -0.21
C LEU A 149 18.74 7.63 -1.53
N LEU A 150 17.97 8.34 -2.36
CA LEU A 150 18.34 8.73 -3.73
C LEU A 150 18.85 7.55 -4.58
N ALA A 151 18.30 6.36 -4.34
CA ALA A 151 18.70 5.16 -5.08
C ALA A 151 18.27 5.29 -6.55
N PRO A 152 19.17 5.08 -7.54
CA PRO A 152 18.81 5.13 -8.96
C PRO A 152 17.65 4.20 -9.33
N ALA A 153 17.59 3.03 -8.70
CA ALA A 153 16.51 2.06 -8.88
C ALA A 153 15.13 2.61 -8.49
N ALA A 154 15.05 3.53 -7.51
CA ALA A 154 13.80 4.14 -7.10
C ALA A 154 13.20 4.99 -8.21
N PHE A 155 14.03 5.78 -8.91
CA PHE A 155 13.58 6.62 -10.01
C PHE A 155 13.10 5.80 -11.21
N LEU A 156 13.80 4.70 -11.53
CA LEU A 156 13.37 3.75 -12.56
C LEU A 156 12.03 3.10 -12.20
N PHE A 157 11.89 2.67 -10.94
CA PHE A 157 10.66 2.07 -10.44
C PHE A 157 9.49 3.05 -10.47
N ILE A 158 9.69 4.29 -10.03
CA ILE A 158 8.68 5.36 -10.08
C ILE A 158 8.24 5.59 -11.53
N ALA A 159 9.18 5.75 -12.47
CA ALA A 159 8.85 5.94 -13.88
C ALA A 159 8.04 4.75 -14.43
N GLY A 160 8.48 3.51 -14.16
CA GLY A 160 7.77 2.29 -14.58
C GLY A 160 6.37 2.18 -13.99
N MET A 161 6.20 2.52 -12.71
CA MET A 161 4.90 2.53 -12.04
C MET A 161 3.95 3.55 -12.67
N PHE A 162 4.41 4.77 -12.93
CA PHE A 162 3.56 5.79 -13.56
C PHE A 162 3.21 5.40 -15.00
N MET A 163 4.16 4.92 -15.79
CA MET A 163 3.89 4.47 -17.17
C MET A 163 2.86 3.33 -17.20
N SER A 164 3.04 2.30 -16.37
CA SER A 164 2.10 1.17 -16.30
C SER A 164 0.74 1.58 -15.73
N GLY A 165 0.70 2.46 -14.74
CA GLY A 165 -0.53 2.99 -14.15
C GLY A 165 -1.34 3.80 -15.18
N ILE A 166 -0.70 4.69 -15.92
CA ILE A 166 -1.32 5.47 -17.00
C ILE A 166 -1.85 4.53 -18.10
N ALA A 167 -1.03 3.60 -18.57
CA ALA A 167 -1.45 2.63 -19.58
C ALA A 167 -2.64 1.78 -19.12
N THR A 168 -2.60 1.29 -17.88
CA THR A 168 -3.69 0.49 -17.29
C THR A 168 -4.97 1.32 -17.17
N ALA A 169 -4.87 2.57 -16.71
CA ALA A 169 -6.01 3.47 -16.61
C ALA A 169 -6.64 3.74 -17.99
N LEU A 170 -5.82 3.97 -19.03
CA LEU A 170 -6.28 4.12 -20.40
C LEU A 170 -6.93 2.86 -20.96
N ILE A 171 -6.44 1.67 -20.62
CA ILE A 171 -7.03 0.39 -21.07
C ILE A 171 -8.37 0.14 -20.38
N ILE A 172 -8.45 0.37 -19.06
CA ILE A 172 -9.63 0.11 -18.23
C ILE A 172 -10.74 1.14 -18.50
N TYR A 173 -10.41 2.43 -18.49
CA TYR A 173 -11.40 3.52 -18.63
C TYR A 173 -11.57 4.00 -20.07
N ARG A 174 -10.62 3.72 -20.98
CA ARG A 174 -10.63 4.17 -22.39
C ARG A 174 -11.04 5.63 -22.52
N ALA A 175 -12.02 5.94 -23.38
CA ALA A 175 -12.57 7.26 -23.64
C ALA A 175 -13.74 7.64 -22.71
N ARG A 176 -13.98 6.89 -21.62
CA ARG A 176 -15.07 7.14 -20.67
C ARG A 176 -14.56 7.82 -19.38
N TYR A 177 -13.68 8.80 -19.56
CA TYR A 177 -13.25 9.69 -18.49
C TYR A 177 -14.35 10.70 -18.13
#